data_AF-A0A7X8R240-F1
#
_entry.id   AF-A0A7X8R240-F1
#
_cell.length_a   1.000
_cell.length_b   1.000
_cell.length_c   1.000
_cell.angle_alpha   90.00
_cell.angle_beta   90.00
_cell.angle_gamma   90.00
#
_symmetry.space_group_name_H-M   'P 1'
#
loop_
_entity.id
_entity.type
_entity.pdbx_description
1 polymer ?
#
loop_
_entity_poly.entity_id
_entity_poly.type
_entity_poly.pdbx_seq_one_letter_code
_entity_poly.pdbx_strand_id
1 'polypeptide(L)' 'MNGTKPKFLEHVKVPASYYEKPNPYVNAPSCHVNLLEMSRYAKRNGKKLVELTREEVKQFSI' A
#
# COMPACT_ATOMS: atom_id res chain seq x y z
N MET A 1 -11.88 -9.97 12.16
CA MET A 1 -11.20 -8.65 12.23
C MET A 1 -11.81 -7.74 11.19
N ASN A 2 -12.54 -6.70 11.59
CA ASN A 2 -13.02 -5.68 10.66
C ASN A 2 -11.83 -4.79 10.28
N GLY A 3 -11.09 -5.20 9.26
CA GLY A 3 -9.92 -4.47 8.77
C GLY A 3 -10.32 -3.09 8.27
N THR A 4 -9.67 -2.04 8.76
CA THR A 4 -9.87 -0.68 8.27
C THR A 4 -9.43 -0.61 6.81
N LYS A 5 -10.36 -0.29 5.89
CA LYS A 5 -10.00 -0.13 4.48
C LYS A 5 -9.16 1.15 4.34
N PRO A 6 -7.97 1.08 3.74
CA PRO A 6 -7.14 2.27 3.57
C PRO A 6 -7.74 3.23 2.54
N LYS A 7 -7.55 4.53 2.75
CA LYS A 7 -8.09 5.60 1.91
C LYS A 7 -7.59 5.53 0.47
N PHE A 8 -6.34 5.14 0.24
CA PHE A 8 -5.81 4.96 -1.12
C PHE A 8 -6.48 3.82 -1.92
N LEU A 9 -7.26 2.94 -1.26
CA LEU A 9 -8.10 1.91 -1.89
C LEU A 9 -9.59 2.31 -1.95
N GLU A 10 -9.97 3.51 -1.52
CA GLU A 10 -11.31 4.03 -1.75
C GLU A 10 -11.60 4.01 -3.26
N HIS A 11 -12.74 3.43 -3.63
CA HIS A 11 -13.17 3.22 -5.03
C HIS A 11 -12.31 2.24 -5.87
N VAL A 12 -11.35 1.55 -5.29
CA VAL A 12 -10.54 0.54 -5.99
C VAL A 12 -11.06 -0.85 -5.67
N LYS A 13 -11.34 -1.63 -6.72
CA LYS A 13 -11.52 -3.08 -6.60
C LYS A 13 -10.14 -3.73 -6.70
N VAL A 14 -9.74 -4.40 -5.63
CA VAL A 14 -8.52 -5.21 -5.62
C VAL A 14 -8.77 -6.43 -6.51
N PRO A 15 -7.85 -6.79 -7.42
CA PRO A 15 -8.00 -7.98 -8.25
C PRO A 15 -8.03 -9.23 -7.36
N ALA A 16 -8.78 -10.26 -7.79
CA ALA A 16 -8.88 -11.51 -7.04
C ALA A 16 -7.51 -12.17 -6.80
N SER A 17 -6.58 -11.99 -7.74
CA SER A 17 -5.20 -12.48 -7.65
C SER A 17 -4.40 -11.95 -6.46
N TYR A 18 -4.78 -10.80 -5.89
CA TYR A 18 -4.13 -10.27 -4.68
C TYR A 18 -4.28 -11.20 -3.47
N TYR A 19 -5.36 -11.99 -3.42
CA TYR A 19 -5.64 -12.93 -2.33
C TYR A 19 -5.15 -14.35 -2.63
N GLU A 20 -4.55 -14.58 -3.81
CA GLU A 20 -3.96 -15.87 -4.15
C GLU A 20 -2.70 -16.12 -3.31
N LYS A 21 -2.41 -17.39 -3.02
CA LYS A 21 -1.21 -17.75 -2.29
C LYS A 21 0.02 -17.52 -3.18
N PRO A 22 1.06 -16.81 -2.70
CA PRO A 22 2.28 -16.62 -3.47
C PRO A 22 2.97 -17.96 -3.72
N ASN A 23 3.49 -18.14 -4.93
CA ASN A 23 4.23 -19.34 -5.31
C ASN A 23 5.64 -19.28 -4.67
N PRO A 24 6.04 -20.26 -3.84
CA PRO A 24 7.33 -20.23 -3.13
C PRO A 24 8.55 -20.37 -4.06
N TYR A 25 8.38 -20.82 -5.30
CA TYR A 25 9.45 -20.98 -6.28
C TYR A 25 9.58 -19.80 -7.25
N VAL A 26 8.78 -18.75 -7.05
CA VAL A 26 8.78 -17.55 -7.90
C VAL A 26 9.11 -16.35 -7.02
N ASN A 27 9.97 -15.47 -7.54
CA ASN A 27 10.27 -14.22 -6.85
C ASN A 27 8.99 -13.41 -6.66
N ALA A 28 8.79 -12.88 -5.45
CA ALA A 28 7.68 -11.99 -5.18
C ALA A 28 7.78 -10.74 -6.07
N PRO A 29 6.66 -10.21 -6.57
CA PRO A 29 6.66 -8.96 -7.31
C PRO A 29 7.22 -7.84 -6.43
N SER A 30 8.01 -6.95 -7.03
CA SER A 30 8.54 -5.80 -6.31
C SER A 30 7.39 -4.88 -5.87
N CYS A 31 7.45 -4.41 -4.63
CA CYS A 31 6.67 -3.26 -4.21
C CYS A 31 7.35 -2.04 -4.82
N HIS A 32 6.85 -1.55 -5.97
CA HIS A 32 7.29 -0.36 -6.70
C HIS A 32 7.08 0.95 -5.92
N VAL A 33 7.29 0.93 -4.61
CA VAL A 33 6.99 2.01 -3.67
C VAL A 33 8.05 2.01 -2.57
N ASN A 34 8.59 3.19 -2.27
CA ASN A 34 9.51 3.38 -1.16
C ASN A 34 8.74 3.38 0.18
N LEU A 35 8.57 2.18 0.76
CA LEU A 35 7.86 2.01 2.03
C LEU A 35 8.50 2.79 3.20
N LEU A 36 9.84 2.91 3.20
CA LEU A 36 10.57 3.59 4.27
C LEU A 36 10.28 5.09 4.24
N GLU A 37 10.45 5.74 3.09
CA GLU A 37 10.17 7.17 2.95
C GLU A 37 8.69 7.50 3.14
N MET A 38 7.79 6.64 2.64
CA MET A 38 6.35 6.78 2.86
C MET A 38 6.01 6.71 4.35
N SER A 39 6.62 5.80 5.10
CA SER A 39 6.41 5.69 6.55
C SER A 39 6.91 6.93 7.31
N ARG A 40 8.06 7.48 6.90
CA ARG A 40 8.61 8.74 7.45
C ARG A 40 7.71 9.93 7.14
N TYR A 41 7.17 10.02 5.93
CA TYR A 41 6.19 11.03 5.55
C TYR A 41 4.92 10.97 6.42
N ALA A 42 4.31 9.79 6.55
CA ALA A 42 3.11 9.61 7.36
C ALA A 42 3.33 10.05 8.82
N LYS A 43 4.46 9.67 9.41
CA LYS A 43 4.84 10.06 10.78
C LYS A 43 5.04 11.57 10.92
N ARG A 44 5.72 12.21 9.96
CA ARG A 44 5.92 13.68 9.96
C ARG A 44 4.60 14.45 9.87
N ASN A 45 3.64 13.92 9.13
CA ASN A 45 2.35 14.57 8.90
C ASN A 45 1.28 14.17 9.94
N GLY A 46 1.65 13.38 10.96
CA GLY A 46 0.72 12.92 12.00
C GLY A 46 -0.40 12.00 11.50
N LYS A 47 -0.25 11.40 10.31
CA LYS A 47 -1.26 10.53 9.68
C LYS A 47 -0.92 9.06 9.88
N LYS A 48 -1.94 8.20 9.96
CA LYS A 48 -1.73 6.74 9.84
C LYS A 48 -1.53 6.37 8.37
N LEU A 49 -0.81 5.27 8.11
CA LEU A 49 -0.61 4.78 6.73
C LEU A 49 -1.94 4.51 6.00
N VAL A 50 -2.96 4.05 6.74
CA VAL A 50 -4.31 3.81 6.19
C VAL A 50 -5.04 5.10 5.80
N GLU A 51 -4.60 6.26 6.26
CA GLU A 51 -5.22 7.56 5.97
C GLU A 51 -4.57 8.28 4.78
N LEU A 52 -3.51 7.71 4.20
CA LEU A 52 -2.85 8.28 3.03
C LEU A 52 -3.75 8.18 1.79
N THR A 53 -3.80 9.26 1.02
CA THR A 53 -4.51 9.28 -0.27
C THR A 53 -3.67 8.60 -1.35
N ARG A 54 -4.32 8.24 -2.46
CA ARG A 54 -3.62 7.67 -3.63
C ARG A 54 -2.55 8.62 -4.18
N GLU A 55 -2.80 9.93 -4.12
CA GLU A 55 -1.86 10.95 -4.59
C GLU A 55 -0.61 11.00 -3.72
N GLU A 56 -0.78 10.95 -2.39
CA GLU A 56 0.34 10.89 -1.45
C GLU A 56 1.18 9.63 -1.66
N VAL A 57 0.54 8.47 -1.85
CA VAL A 57 1.25 7.21 -2.08
C VAL A 57 2.05 7.24 -3.39
N LYS A 58 1.50 7.83 -4.45
CA LYS A 58 2.15 7.92 -5.77
C LYS A 58 3.49 8.67 -5.74
N GLN A 59 3.67 9.61 -4.82
CA GLN A 59 4.92 10.38 -4.68
C GLN A 59 6.13 9.49 -4.32
N PHE A 60 5.87 8.29 -3.78
CA PHE A 60 6.91 7.36 -3.35
C PHE A 60 7.13 6.20 -4.35
N SER A 61 6.57 6.25 -5.55
CA SER A 61 6.74 5.21 -6.57
C SER A 61 8.20 5.15 -7.05
N ILE A 62 8.74 3.92 -7.20
CA ILE A 62 10.09 3.65 -7.75
C ILE A 62 9.98 2.78 -9.01
#